data_AF-A0A7G7G9U4-F1
#
_entry.id   AF-A0A7G7G9U4-F1
#
_cell.length_a   1.000
_cell.length_b   1.000
_cell.length_c   1.000
_cell.angle_alpha   90.00
_cell.angle_beta   90.00
_cell.angle_gamma   90.00
#
_symmetry.space_group_name_H-M   'P 1'
#
loop_
_entity.id
_entity.type
_entity.pdbx_description
1 polymer ?
#
loop_
_entity_poly.entity_id
_entity_poly.type
_entity_poly.pdbx_seq_one_letter_code
_entity_poly.pdbx_strand_id
1 'polypeptide(L)'
;MIKKGTKPIDFFDYKNIAGRSGRMKRHYKGIVVRFEPEPDQMELFVDIPLFNHEKCPLEILVSLDANEIEEKSKTRLDEFRSYPQDLQELLKTNSGVSIKGQLDIIKKIESNLDYYHNLLSWRTYPPDFDSLSIIIELCWNTLATQSDRALYIEKIGRISARWLASFTRSYTRLRSIPSVISHYINQEFWINKIPDLQERTDIASYSILYISRHWFDYKLPKWITTISNIQEHVFTKHNLQPGSFTYFASNLENGFLHSNSATLLEYDIPASAINKLRRVIPIDQSAETIIKSLNELTDEELNTFSLIQYEINKIRSAL
;
A
#
# COMPACT_ATOMS: atom_id res chain seq x y z
N MET A 1 35.69 2.11 -17.97
CA MET A 1 34.40 1.65 -17.42
C MET A 1 34.01 2.43 -16.19
N ILE A 2 32.96 3.25 -16.29
CA ILE A 2 32.41 4.03 -15.17
C ILE A 2 31.72 3.08 -14.19
N LYS A 3 31.95 3.27 -12.89
CA LYS A 3 31.37 2.47 -11.82
C LYS A 3 30.49 3.33 -10.92
N LYS A 4 29.35 2.76 -10.51
CA LYS A 4 28.52 3.24 -9.40
C LYS A 4 28.98 2.52 -8.13
N GLY A 5 29.90 3.14 -7.38
CA GLY A 5 30.59 2.47 -6.28
C GLY A 5 31.49 1.35 -6.80
N THR A 6 31.23 0.11 -6.40
CA THR A 6 31.99 -1.07 -6.86
C THR A 6 31.43 -1.71 -8.14
N LYS A 7 30.19 -1.38 -8.54
CA LYS A 7 29.50 -1.99 -9.68
C LYS A 7 29.65 -1.16 -10.96
N PRO A 8 29.80 -1.76 -12.14
CA PRO A 8 29.74 -1.04 -13.42
C PRO A 8 28.35 -0.42 -13.61
N ILE A 9 28.29 0.73 -14.30
CA ILE A 9 27.01 1.36 -14.70
C ILE A 9 26.36 0.50 -15.79
N ASP A 10 25.12 0.08 -15.56
CA ASP A 10 24.30 -0.65 -16.53
C ASP A 10 23.43 0.31 -17.39
N PHE A 11 22.76 -0.25 -18.40
CA PHE A 11 21.90 0.52 -19.31
C PHE A 11 20.75 1.25 -18.59
N PHE A 12 20.24 0.69 -17.49
CA PHE A 12 19.14 1.29 -16.73
C PHE A 12 19.63 2.48 -15.89
N ASP A 13 20.76 2.34 -15.20
CA ASP A 13 21.45 3.43 -14.53
C ASP A 13 21.79 4.55 -15.53
N TYR A 14 22.27 4.20 -16.73
CA TYR A 14 22.53 5.16 -17.80
C TYR A 14 21.25 5.93 -18.22
N LYS A 15 20.14 5.24 -18.50
CA LYS A 15 18.87 5.88 -18.86
C LYS A 15 18.35 6.79 -17.75
N ASN A 16 18.51 6.39 -16.48
CA ASN A 16 18.12 7.22 -15.35
C ASN A 16 18.97 8.48 -15.18
N ILE A 17 20.29 8.38 -15.42
CA ILE A 17 21.20 9.54 -15.39
C ILE A 17 20.89 10.49 -16.55
N ALA A 18 20.76 9.95 -17.76
CA ALA A 18 20.45 10.73 -18.96
C ALA A 18 19.08 11.43 -18.85
N GLY A 19 18.06 10.74 -18.33
CA GLY A 19 16.71 11.26 -18.14
C GLY A 19 16.61 12.40 -17.13
N ARG A 20 17.59 12.55 -16.23
CA ARG A 20 17.65 13.64 -15.24
C ARG A 20 18.38 14.89 -15.73
N SER A 21 18.91 14.88 -16.96
CA SER A 21 19.64 16.01 -17.54
C SER A 21 18.75 17.17 -18.01
N GLY A 22 17.46 16.90 -18.23
CA GLY A 22 16.43 17.91 -18.54
C GLY A 22 15.61 18.29 -17.31
N ARG A 23 15.26 19.58 -17.18
CA ARG A 23 14.31 20.04 -16.14
C ARG A 23 13.17 20.79 -16.81
N MET A 24 11.98 20.19 -16.74
CA MET A 24 10.76 20.78 -17.29
C MET A 24 10.58 22.21 -16.74
N LYS A 25 10.32 23.17 -17.64
CA LYS A 25 10.10 24.61 -17.35
C LYS A 25 11.32 25.45 -16.95
N ARG A 26 12.57 24.95 -17.05
CA ARG A 26 13.77 25.81 -16.90
C ARG A 26 14.80 25.63 -18.00
N HIS A 27 15.22 24.39 -18.29
CA HIS A 27 16.17 24.09 -19.36
C HIS A 27 15.54 23.10 -20.33
N TYR A 28 15.13 23.59 -21.51
CA TYR A 28 14.44 22.79 -22.54
C TYR A 28 15.38 21.81 -23.27
N LYS A 29 16.70 22.00 -23.14
CA LYS A 29 17.72 21.11 -23.69
C LYS A 29 18.63 20.60 -22.57
N GLY A 30 18.54 19.30 -22.27
CA GLY A 30 19.50 18.60 -21.42
C GLY A 30 20.66 18.09 -22.27
N ILE A 31 21.90 18.41 -21.90
CA ILE A 31 23.09 17.92 -22.61
C ILE A 31 23.74 16.85 -21.74
N VAL A 32 23.75 15.62 -22.24
CA VAL A 32 24.48 14.51 -21.64
C VAL A 32 25.81 14.40 -22.37
N VAL A 33 26.91 14.77 -21.71
CA VAL A 33 28.26 14.60 -22.24
C VAL A 33 28.79 13.26 -21.76
N ARG A 34 29.21 12.41 -22.71
CA ARG A 34 29.65 11.05 -22.46
C ARG A 34 31.13 10.91 -22.81
N PHE A 35 31.89 10.25 -21.94
CA PHE A 35 33.33 10.00 -22.14
C PHE A 35 33.66 8.53 -22.50
N GLU A 36 32.65 7.65 -22.52
CA GLU A 36 32.75 6.20 -22.74
C GLU A 36 31.63 5.76 -23.73
N PRO A 37 31.64 4.55 -24.32
CA PRO A 37 30.52 4.07 -25.14
C PRO A 37 29.23 3.81 -24.32
N GLU A 38 28.09 3.75 -25.02
CA GLU A 38 26.80 3.39 -24.38
C GLU A 38 26.89 1.95 -23.84
N PRO A 39 26.41 1.67 -22.62
CA PRO A 39 26.24 0.29 -22.19
C PRO A 39 25.29 -0.43 -23.15
N ASP A 40 25.59 -1.68 -23.50
CA ASP A 40 24.71 -2.47 -24.34
C ASP A 40 23.30 -2.53 -23.73
N GLN A 41 22.28 -2.39 -24.57
CA GLN A 41 20.90 -2.55 -24.16
C GLN A 41 20.71 -3.98 -23.68
N MET A 42 20.63 -4.17 -22.36
CA MET A 42 20.27 -5.47 -21.80
C MET A 42 18.83 -5.78 -22.18
N GLU A 43 18.59 -6.93 -22.81
CA GLU A 43 17.26 -7.50 -22.85
C GLU A 43 16.82 -7.75 -21.41
N LEU A 44 15.83 -6.98 -20.96
CA LEU A 44 15.24 -7.16 -19.66
C LEU A 44 14.37 -8.41 -19.72
N PHE A 45 14.95 -9.58 -19.44
CA PHE A 45 14.16 -10.80 -19.30
C PHE A 45 13.37 -10.71 -18.00
N VAL A 46 12.10 -10.31 -18.12
CA VAL A 46 11.15 -10.35 -17.00
C VAL A 46 10.61 -11.77 -16.94
N ASP A 47 11.09 -12.54 -15.97
CA ASP A 47 10.53 -13.86 -15.67
C ASP A 47 9.14 -13.65 -15.04
N ILE A 48 8.08 -13.91 -15.83
CA ILE A 48 6.70 -13.80 -15.37
C ILE A 48 6.37 -15.14 -14.68
N PRO A 49 6.07 -15.16 -13.37
CA PRO A 49 5.89 -16.40 -12.60
C PRO A 49 4.83 -17.36 -13.16
N LEU A 50 3.87 -16.84 -13.94
CA LEU A 50 2.85 -17.62 -14.64
C LEU A 50 3.42 -18.56 -15.71
N PHE A 51 4.60 -18.26 -16.27
CA PHE A 51 5.24 -19.08 -17.30
C PHE A 51 6.40 -19.92 -16.78
N ASN A 52 6.81 -19.71 -15.52
CA ASN A 52 7.90 -20.46 -14.89
C ASN A 52 7.48 -20.97 -13.50
N HIS A 53 6.76 -22.09 -13.50
CA HIS A 53 6.20 -22.67 -12.28
C HIS A 53 7.25 -23.18 -11.29
N GLU A 54 8.45 -23.58 -11.75
CA GLU A 54 9.53 -24.09 -10.88
C GLU A 54 9.98 -23.03 -9.85
N LYS A 55 10.00 -21.75 -10.24
CA LYS A 55 10.40 -20.63 -9.37
C LYS A 55 9.22 -19.80 -8.85
N CYS A 56 7.99 -20.12 -9.28
CA CYS A 56 6.80 -19.39 -8.87
C CYS A 56 6.57 -19.52 -7.35
N PRO A 57 6.28 -18.42 -6.63
CA PRO A 57 5.89 -18.46 -5.22
C PRO A 57 4.70 -19.40 -4.98
N LEU A 58 4.72 -20.13 -3.87
CA LEU A 58 3.64 -21.06 -3.52
C LEU A 58 2.29 -20.34 -3.42
N GLU A 59 2.31 -19.11 -2.91
CA GLU A 59 1.17 -18.23 -2.72
C GLU A 59 0.43 -17.87 -4.01
N ILE A 60 1.13 -17.97 -5.15
CA ILE A 60 0.56 -17.75 -6.49
C ILE A 60 0.12 -19.09 -7.08
N LEU A 61 0.95 -20.12 -6.94
CA LEU A 61 0.65 -21.47 -7.45
C LEU A 61 -0.65 -22.06 -6.89
N VAL A 62 -0.97 -21.81 -5.61
CA VAL A 62 -2.22 -22.31 -4.99
C VAL A 62 -3.49 -21.70 -5.58
N SER A 63 -3.36 -20.58 -6.30
CA SER A 63 -4.48 -19.88 -6.95
C SER A 63 -4.71 -20.30 -8.39
N LEU A 64 -3.78 -21.07 -8.99
CA LEU A 64 -3.93 -21.58 -10.36
C LEU A 64 -4.85 -22.80 -10.40
N ASP A 65 -5.48 -23.01 -11.55
CA ASP A 65 -6.27 -24.20 -11.78
C ASP A 65 -5.38 -25.45 -11.85
N ALA A 66 -5.88 -26.58 -11.34
CA ALA A 66 -5.12 -27.83 -11.28
C ALA A 66 -4.59 -28.31 -12.65
N ASN A 67 -5.26 -27.90 -13.73
CA ASN A 67 -4.93 -28.22 -15.12
C ASN A 67 -3.85 -27.30 -15.71
N GLU A 68 -3.61 -26.14 -15.09
CA GLU A 68 -2.60 -25.16 -15.53
C GLU A 68 -1.24 -25.41 -14.87
N ILE A 69 -1.20 -26.20 -13.79
CA ILE A 69 0.01 -26.48 -13.04
C ILE A 69 0.81 -27.62 -13.70
N GLU A 70 2.05 -27.30 -14.07
CA GLU A 70 3.01 -28.29 -14.56
C GLU A 70 3.24 -29.44 -13.56
N GLU A 71 3.34 -30.67 -14.06
CA GLU A 71 3.57 -31.88 -13.25
C GLU A 71 4.72 -31.74 -12.25
N LYS A 72 5.83 -31.15 -12.67
CA LYS A 72 7.03 -30.94 -11.83
C LYS A 72 6.78 -30.02 -10.63
N SER A 73 5.78 -29.14 -10.73
CA SER A 73 5.42 -28.19 -9.68
C SER A 73 4.31 -28.72 -8.77
N LYS A 74 3.63 -29.81 -9.14
CA LYS A 74 2.56 -30.41 -8.32
C LYS A 74 3.06 -30.88 -6.96
N THR A 75 4.28 -31.41 -6.88
CA THR A 75 4.88 -31.89 -5.63
C THR A 75 5.06 -30.78 -4.60
N ARG A 76 5.26 -29.53 -5.05
CA ARG A 76 5.36 -28.36 -4.16
C ARG A 76 4.03 -28.02 -3.49
N LEU A 77 2.91 -28.53 -4.01
CA LEU A 77 1.56 -28.34 -3.48
C LEU A 77 1.10 -29.49 -2.59
N ASP A 78 1.89 -30.55 -2.42
CA ASP A 78 1.48 -31.73 -1.65
C ASP A 78 1.19 -31.38 -0.19
N GLU A 79 2.05 -30.57 0.44
CA GLU A 79 1.82 -30.07 1.79
C GLU A 79 0.51 -29.26 1.86
N PHE A 80 0.29 -28.36 0.90
CA PHE A 80 -0.94 -27.56 0.83
C PHE A 80 -2.20 -28.44 0.65
N ARG A 81 -2.14 -29.44 -0.22
CA ARG A 81 -3.24 -30.37 -0.50
C ARG A 81 -3.55 -31.30 0.67
N SER A 82 -2.60 -31.48 1.58
CA SER A 82 -2.79 -32.28 2.80
C SER A 82 -3.64 -31.57 3.86
N TYR A 83 -3.79 -30.24 3.78
CA TYR A 83 -4.58 -29.48 4.73
C TYR A 83 -6.10 -29.74 4.54
N PRO A 84 -6.90 -29.55 5.60
CA PRO A 84 -8.37 -29.55 5.50
C PRO A 84 -8.89 -28.58 4.43
N GLN A 85 -9.99 -28.94 3.76
CA GLN A 85 -10.53 -28.17 2.62
C GLN A 85 -10.85 -26.71 2.99
N ASP A 86 -11.45 -26.49 4.16
CA ASP A 86 -11.76 -25.17 4.70
C ASP A 86 -10.51 -24.31 4.92
N LEU A 87 -9.41 -24.91 5.37
CA LEU A 87 -8.12 -24.22 5.51
C LEU A 87 -7.50 -23.91 4.14
N GLN A 88 -7.62 -24.82 3.16
CA GLN A 88 -7.15 -24.56 1.80
C GLN A 88 -7.91 -23.37 1.17
N GLU A 89 -9.23 -23.32 1.33
CA GLU A 89 -10.08 -22.23 0.84
C GLU A 89 -9.67 -20.89 1.47
N LEU A 90 -9.49 -20.83 2.80
CA LEU A 90 -9.02 -19.64 3.51
C LEU A 90 -7.68 -19.12 2.94
N LEU A 91 -6.70 -20.01 2.79
CA LEU A 91 -5.37 -19.66 2.29
C LEU A 91 -5.42 -19.12 0.85
N LYS A 92 -6.31 -19.67 0.01
CA LYS A 92 -6.54 -19.20 -1.37
C LYS A 92 -7.22 -17.83 -1.41
N THR A 93 -8.20 -17.56 -0.54
CA THR A 93 -8.84 -16.23 -0.43
C THR A 93 -7.81 -15.14 -0.15
N ASN A 94 -6.75 -15.49 0.59
CA ASN A 94 -5.63 -14.61 0.89
C ASN A 94 -4.46 -14.73 -0.10
N SER A 95 -4.75 -15.00 -1.38
CA SER A 95 -3.73 -15.10 -2.43
C SER A 95 -2.77 -13.89 -2.43
N GLY A 96 -1.49 -14.19 -2.69
CA GLY A 96 -0.38 -13.23 -2.62
C GLY A 96 0.20 -13.00 -1.21
N VAL A 97 -0.32 -13.67 -0.18
CA VAL A 97 0.18 -13.60 1.20
C VAL A 97 0.80 -14.93 1.62
N SER A 98 1.97 -14.88 2.28
CA SER A 98 2.74 -16.08 2.66
C SER A 98 1.90 -17.15 3.34
N ILE A 99 1.84 -18.36 2.76
CA ILE A 99 1.08 -19.50 3.33
C ILE A 99 1.60 -19.82 4.73
N LYS A 100 2.92 -19.93 4.88
CA LYS A 100 3.57 -20.15 6.19
C LYS A 100 3.20 -19.05 7.19
N GLY A 101 3.26 -17.79 6.76
CA GLY A 101 2.92 -16.66 7.64
C GLY A 101 1.45 -16.68 8.09
N GLN A 102 0.52 -17.07 7.22
CA GLN A 102 -0.89 -17.27 7.57
C GLN A 102 -1.08 -18.39 8.58
N LEU A 103 -0.42 -19.54 8.38
CA LEU A 103 -0.45 -20.68 9.31
C LEU A 103 0.12 -20.31 10.69
N ASP A 104 1.20 -19.52 10.72
CA ASP A 104 1.79 -19.05 11.98
C ASP A 104 0.85 -18.08 12.73
N ILE A 105 0.09 -17.24 12.02
CA ILE A 105 -0.95 -16.40 12.61
C ILE A 105 -2.08 -17.26 13.19
N ILE A 106 -2.57 -18.27 12.44
CA ILE A 106 -3.62 -19.19 12.92
C ILE A 106 -3.19 -19.84 14.23
N LYS A 107 -2.00 -20.45 14.25
CA LYS A 107 -1.42 -21.07 15.46
C LYS A 107 -1.32 -20.08 16.61
N LYS A 108 -0.96 -18.83 16.32
CA LYS A 108 -0.82 -17.79 17.34
C LYS A 108 -2.17 -17.42 17.95
N ILE A 109 -3.21 -17.25 17.14
CA ILE A 109 -4.57 -16.97 17.61
C ILE A 109 -5.11 -18.15 18.42
N GLU A 110 -4.98 -19.38 17.91
CA GLU A 110 -5.41 -20.60 18.59
C GLU A 110 -4.68 -20.83 19.92
N SER A 111 -3.44 -20.34 20.08
CA SER A 111 -2.67 -20.49 21.33
C SER A 111 -3.25 -19.73 22.54
N ASN A 112 -4.07 -18.70 22.30
CA ASN A 112 -4.73 -17.94 23.36
C ASN A 112 -6.02 -17.29 22.84
N LEU A 113 -7.04 -18.13 22.61
CA LEU A 113 -8.30 -17.72 22.00
C LEU A 113 -8.97 -16.56 22.72
N ASP A 114 -9.06 -16.59 24.06
CA ASP A 114 -9.75 -15.56 24.83
C ASP A 114 -9.09 -14.18 24.67
N TYR A 115 -7.75 -14.13 24.72
CA TYR A 115 -7.00 -12.88 24.53
C TYR A 115 -7.24 -12.30 23.13
N TYR A 116 -7.10 -13.13 22.09
CA TYR A 116 -7.26 -12.66 20.72
C TYR A 116 -8.71 -12.34 20.37
N HIS A 117 -9.67 -13.10 20.91
CA HIS A 117 -11.09 -12.85 20.71
C HIS A 117 -11.50 -11.48 21.26
N ASN A 118 -11.03 -11.11 22.45
CA ASN A 118 -11.27 -9.79 23.03
C ASN A 118 -10.75 -8.65 22.14
N LEU A 119 -9.63 -8.85 21.43
CA LEU A 119 -9.00 -7.81 20.62
C LEU A 119 -9.43 -7.80 19.15
N LEU A 120 -9.95 -8.91 18.62
CA LEU A 120 -10.25 -9.12 17.19
C LEU A 120 -11.75 -9.29 16.89
N SER A 121 -12.63 -9.32 17.88
CA SER A 121 -14.09 -9.53 17.67
C SER A 121 -14.88 -8.27 17.29
N TRP A 122 -14.20 -7.19 16.88
CA TRP A 122 -14.86 -5.94 16.52
C TRP A 122 -15.28 -5.87 15.05
N ARG A 123 -16.20 -4.95 14.75
CA ARG A 123 -16.71 -4.71 13.40
C ARG A 123 -16.53 -3.26 13.02
N THR A 124 -16.33 -2.99 11.74
CA THR A 124 -16.19 -1.66 11.12
C THR A 124 -14.93 -0.87 11.45
N TYR A 125 -14.63 -0.59 12.72
CA TYR A 125 -13.43 0.14 13.15
C TYR A 125 -12.86 -0.47 14.42
N PRO A 126 -11.52 -0.45 14.61
CA PRO A 126 -10.92 -0.90 15.85
C PRO A 126 -11.39 -0.02 17.02
N PRO A 127 -11.85 -0.61 18.14
CA PRO A 127 -12.39 0.15 19.27
C PRO A 127 -11.32 0.97 19.99
N ASP A 128 -10.10 0.45 20.03
CA ASP A 128 -8.96 1.07 20.70
C ASP A 128 -7.64 0.81 19.96
N PHE A 129 -6.56 1.32 20.54
CA PHE A 129 -5.22 1.18 19.97
C PHE A 129 -4.68 -0.24 20.05
N ASP A 130 -5.06 -1.02 21.05
CA ASP A 130 -4.54 -2.37 21.26
C ASP A 130 -5.15 -3.32 20.23
N SER A 131 -6.45 -3.21 19.96
CA SER A 131 -7.14 -3.88 18.85
C SER A 131 -6.52 -3.58 17.48
N LEU A 132 -6.11 -2.34 17.22
CA LEU A 132 -5.41 -2.00 15.97
C LEU A 132 -3.98 -2.54 15.97
N SER A 133 -3.27 -2.37 17.08
CA SER A 133 -1.86 -2.75 17.20
C SER A 133 -1.69 -4.25 17.06
N ILE A 134 -2.58 -5.07 17.63
CA ILE A 134 -2.44 -6.52 17.56
C ILE A 134 -2.53 -7.05 16.13
N ILE A 135 -3.39 -6.46 15.29
CA ILE A 135 -3.51 -6.83 13.86
C ILE A 135 -2.20 -6.54 13.15
N ILE A 136 -1.67 -5.33 13.36
CA ILE A 136 -0.43 -4.90 12.72
C ILE A 136 0.75 -5.71 13.24
N GLU A 137 0.80 -6.04 14.53
CA GLU A 137 1.86 -6.83 15.14
C GLU A 137 1.86 -8.29 14.65
N LEU A 138 0.69 -8.93 14.55
CA LEU A 138 0.58 -10.28 14.00
C LEU A 138 1.16 -10.33 12.59
N CYS A 139 0.71 -9.44 11.71
CA CYS A 139 1.21 -9.36 10.35
C CYS A 139 2.68 -8.92 10.27
N TRP A 140 3.10 -7.97 11.10
CA TRP A 140 4.48 -7.52 11.10
C TRP A 140 5.44 -8.64 11.49
N ASN A 141 5.05 -9.48 12.45
CA ASN A 141 5.89 -10.56 12.95
C ASN A 141 5.98 -11.75 11.99
N THR A 142 4.95 -12.02 11.19
CA THR A 142 4.90 -13.19 10.30
C THR A 142 5.01 -12.87 8.80
N LEU A 143 4.47 -11.72 8.36
CA LEU A 143 4.34 -11.35 6.94
C LEU A 143 5.31 -10.25 6.48
N ALA A 144 5.86 -9.44 7.39
CA ALA A 144 6.78 -8.36 7.00
C ALA A 144 8.07 -8.92 6.39
N THR A 145 8.45 -8.37 5.24
CA THR A 145 9.68 -8.75 4.54
C THR A 145 10.92 -8.19 5.25
N GLN A 146 12.10 -8.67 4.86
CA GLN A 146 13.36 -8.10 5.34
C GLN A 146 13.49 -6.61 4.99
N SER A 147 12.98 -6.19 3.82
CA SER A 147 13.01 -4.79 3.43
C SER A 147 12.11 -3.91 4.31
N ASP A 148 10.93 -4.40 4.69
CA ASP A 148 10.04 -3.67 5.61
C ASP A 148 10.69 -3.48 6.99
N ARG A 149 11.32 -4.53 7.52
CA ARG A 149 11.97 -4.51 8.83
C ARG A 149 13.27 -3.70 8.86
N ALA A 150 13.93 -3.59 7.71
CA ALA A 150 15.14 -2.79 7.53
C ALA A 150 14.85 -1.31 7.22
N LEU A 151 13.58 -0.94 6.98
CA LEU A 151 13.21 0.43 6.64
C LEU A 151 13.63 1.39 7.75
N TYR A 152 14.47 2.35 7.38
CA TYR A 152 15.01 3.37 8.26
C TYR A 152 14.75 4.75 7.65
N ILE A 153 14.21 5.65 8.45
CA ILE A 153 14.06 7.05 8.09
C ILE A 153 14.91 7.88 9.05
N GLU A 154 15.73 8.76 8.50
CA GLU A 154 16.62 9.62 9.29
C GLU A 154 15.83 10.44 10.34
N LYS A 155 16.39 10.58 11.54
CA LYS A 155 15.78 11.20 12.75
C LYS A 155 14.50 10.53 13.27
N ILE A 156 13.80 9.73 12.49
CA ILE A 156 12.68 8.92 12.97
C ILE A 156 13.20 7.62 13.60
N GLY A 157 14.03 6.89 12.87
CA GLY A 157 14.56 5.59 13.25
C GLY A 157 14.02 4.46 12.35
N ARG A 158 14.14 3.22 12.85
CA ARG A 158 13.57 2.05 12.19
C ARG A 158 12.05 2.05 12.35
N ILE A 159 11.34 1.79 11.26
CA ILE A 159 9.89 1.64 11.30
C ILE A 159 9.55 0.30 11.97
N SER A 160 8.56 0.31 12.85
CA SER A 160 8.10 -0.85 13.62
C SER A 160 6.59 -1.01 13.53
N ALA A 161 6.08 -2.18 13.91
CA ALA A 161 4.65 -2.45 14.01
C ALA A 161 3.91 -1.38 14.82
N ARG A 162 4.43 -1.03 16.00
CA ARG A 162 3.83 -0.02 16.88
C ARG A 162 3.84 1.37 16.28
N TRP A 163 4.90 1.72 15.53
CA TRP A 163 4.96 2.98 14.81
C TRP A 163 3.89 3.02 13.71
N LEU A 164 3.78 1.96 12.91
CA LEU A 164 2.75 1.83 11.88
C LEU A 164 1.35 1.92 12.49
N ALA A 165 1.10 1.26 13.62
CA ALA A 165 -0.18 1.36 14.33
C ALA A 165 -0.51 2.79 14.79
N SER A 166 0.47 3.51 15.33
CA SER A 166 0.30 4.91 15.76
C SER A 166 -0.05 5.82 14.58
N PHE A 167 0.63 5.60 13.45
CA PHE A 167 0.37 6.34 12.23
C PHE A 167 -0.99 6.01 11.63
N THR A 168 -1.36 4.74 11.54
CA THR A 168 -2.69 4.29 11.11
C THR A 168 -3.78 4.91 11.97
N ARG A 169 -3.64 4.89 13.31
CA ARG A 169 -4.59 5.55 14.22
C ARG A 169 -4.72 7.06 13.95
N SER A 170 -3.59 7.73 13.73
CA SER A 170 -3.57 9.17 13.42
C SER A 170 -4.30 9.45 12.11
N TYR A 171 -4.05 8.63 11.09
CA TYR A 171 -4.68 8.77 9.79
C TYR A 171 -6.17 8.43 9.82
N THR A 172 -6.59 7.36 10.51
CA THR A 172 -8.01 7.02 10.69
C THR A 172 -8.79 8.14 11.38
N ARG A 173 -8.18 8.81 12.36
CA ARG A 173 -8.80 9.92 13.09
C ARG A 173 -8.90 11.19 12.25
N LEU A 174 -7.82 11.55 11.55
CA LEU A 174 -7.71 12.83 10.86
C LEU A 174 -8.20 12.79 9.41
N ARG A 175 -8.19 11.61 8.78
CA ARG A 175 -8.65 11.33 7.41
C ARG A 175 -8.07 12.29 6.36
N SER A 176 -6.85 12.78 6.61
CA SER A 176 -6.21 13.81 5.81
C SER A 176 -4.70 13.78 6.03
N ILE A 177 -3.93 13.49 4.98
CA ILE A 177 -2.47 13.47 5.02
C ILE A 177 -1.90 14.82 5.50
N PRO A 178 -2.31 15.98 4.97
CA PRO A 178 -1.87 17.28 5.48
C PRO A 178 -2.16 17.47 6.97
N SER A 179 -3.33 17.01 7.45
CA SER A 179 -3.69 17.10 8.86
C SER A 179 -2.82 16.21 9.73
N VAL A 180 -2.45 15.00 9.26
CA VAL A 180 -1.50 14.13 9.96
C VAL A 180 -0.11 14.76 9.99
N ILE A 181 0.35 15.37 8.88
CA ILE A 181 1.63 16.10 8.84
C ILE A 181 1.63 17.23 9.87
N SER A 182 0.60 18.07 9.84
CA SER A 182 0.44 19.16 10.81
C SER A 182 0.39 18.65 12.26
N HIS A 183 -0.29 17.52 12.49
CA HIS A 183 -0.33 16.89 13.81
C HIS A 183 1.06 16.46 14.29
N TYR A 184 1.86 15.82 13.45
CA TYR A 184 3.21 15.38 13.80
C TYR A 184 4.18 16.55 14.00
N ILE A 185 4.10 17.60 13.17
CA ILE A 185 4.96 18.79 13.30
C ILE A 185 4.70 19.54 14.60
N ASN A 186 3.47 19.52 15.11
CA ASN A 186 3.08 20.28 16.31
C ASN A 186 3.05 19.45 17.59
N GLN A 187 3.43 18.17 17.55
CA GLN A 187 3.53 17.34 18.74
C GLN A 187 4.80 17.64 19.55
N GLU A 188 4.66 17.80 20.86
CA GLU A 188 5.75 18.13 21.79
C GLU A 188 6.95 17.18 21.66
N PHE A 189 6.70 15.88 21.53
CA PHE A 189 7.76 14.88 21.30
C PHE A 189 8.64 15.21 20.09
N TRP A 190 8.03 15.57 18.96
CA TRP A 190 8.75 15.89 17.73
C TRP A 190 9.39 17.28 17.77
N ILE A 191 8.77 18.22 18.47
CA ILE A 191 9.37 19.54 18.74
C ILE A 191 10.67 19.37 19.52
N ASN A 192 10.68 18.54 20.56
CA ASN A 192 11.87 18.30 21.37
C ASN A 192 12.93 17.47 20.61
N LYS A 193 12.51 16.51 19.80
CA LYS A 193 13.42 15.63 19.05
C LYS A 193 14.06 16.33 17.83
N ILE A 194 13.31 17.19 17.16
CA ILE A 194 13.73 17.94 15.96
C ILE A 194 13.26 19.39 16.14
N PRO A 195 14.05 20.24 16.84
CA PRO A 195 13.64 21.61 17.17
C PRO A 195 13.43 22.50 15.94
N ASP A 196 14.26 22.34 14.91
CA ASP A 196 14.15 23.11 13.67
C ASP A 196 12.84 22.80 12.94
N LEU A 197 12.04 23.85 12.69
CA LEU A 197 10.72 23.72 12.09
C LEU A 197 10.78 23.23 10.64
N GLN A 198 11.76 23.70 9.87
CA GLN A 198 11.87 23.34 8.46
C GLN A 198 12.27 21.88 8.31
N GLU A 199 13.31 21.44 9.03
CA GLU A 199 13.77 20.06 9.09
C GLU A 199 12.64 19.12 9.55
N ARG A 200 11.92 19.50 10.62
CA ARG A 200 10.79 18.71 11.11
C ARG A 200 9.66 18.62 10.08
N THR A 201 9.38 19.70 9.36
CA THR A 201 8.36 19.73 8.30
C THR A 201 8.74 18.81 7.15
N ASP A 202 9.99 18.87 6.69
CA ASP A 202 10.49 18.07 5.58
C ASP A 202 10.48 16.57 5.94
N ILE A 203 10.96 16.21 7.14
CA ILE A 203 10.99 14.83 7.63
C ILE A 203 9.57 14.30 7.82
N ALA A 204 8.68 15.05 8.48
CA ALA A 204 7.30 14.63 8.67
C ALA A 204 6.59 14.41 7.33
N SER A 205 6.74 15.36 6.40
CA SER A 205 6.13 15.29 5.08
C SER A 205 6.62 14.08 4.29
N TYR A 206 7.94 13.89 4.21
CA TYR A 206 8.53 12.73 3.53
C TYR A 206 8.02 11.41 4.12
N SER A 207 8.09 11.27 5.43
CA SER A 207 7.80 10.02 6.13
C SER A 207 6.33 9.63 6.01
N ILE A 208 5.43 10.59 6.20
CA ILE A 208 3.99 10.37 6.12
C ILE A 208 3.59 10.03 4.68
N LEU A 209 4.13 10.75 3.69
CA LEU A 209 3.84 10.46 2.27
C LEU A 209 4.43 9.14 1.80
N TYR A 210 5.61 8.77 2.31
CA TYR A 210 6.23 7.49 2.02
C TYR A 210 5.37 6.35 2.59
N ILE A 211 4.95 6.47 3.86
CA ILE A 211 4.22 5.41 4.55
C ILE A 211 2.80 5.29 4.02
N SER A 212 2.13 6.41 3.71
CA SER A 212 0.83 6.38 3.03
C SER A 212 0.92 5.52 1.76
N ARG A 213 1.88 5.82 0.87
CA ARG A 213 2.01 5.11 -0.40
C ARG A 213 2.46 3.66 -0.25
N HIS A 214 3.42 3.40 0.64
CA HIS A 214 3.98 2.05 0.81
C HIS A 214 3.03 1.11 1.57
N TRP A 215 2.25 1.65 2.53
CA TRP A 215 1.43 0.85 3.43
C TRP A 215 -0.06 1.01 3.18
N PHE A 216 -0.59 2.22 3.06
CA PHE A 216 -2.05 2.43 3.05
C PHE A 216 -2.68 2.16 1.70
N ASP A 217 -1.99 2.40 0.60
CA ASP A 217 -2.55 2.20 -0.74
C ASP A 217 -2.81 0.72 -1.08
N TYR A 218 -2.18 -0.23 -0.37
CA TYR A 218 -2.35 -1.66 -0.69
C TYR A 218 -1.97 -2.60 0.46
N LYS A 219 -0.77 -2.45 1.02
CA LYS A 219 -0.15 -3.50 1.85
C LYS A 219 -0.85 -3.72 3.19
N LEU A 220 -1.12 -2.64 3.92
CA LEU A 220 -1.81 -2.70 5.20
C LEU A 220 -3.30 -3.07 5.06
N PRO A 221 -4.07 -2.54 4.09
CA PRO A 221 -5.40 -3.07 3.79
C PRO A 221 -5.40 -4.57 3.54
N LYS A 222 -4.47 -5.08 2.72
CA LYS A 222 -4.33 -6.52 2.47
C LYS A 222 -4.05 -7.30 3.76
N TRP A 223 -3.15 -6.81 4.62
CA TRP A 223 -2.88 -7.40 5.93
C TRP A 223 -4.12 -7.44 6.84
N ILE A 224 -4.87 -6.33 6.92
CA ILE A 224 -6.09 -6.25 7.72
C ILE A 224 -7.14 -7.25 7.21
N THR A 225 -7.35 -7.32 5.89
CA THR A 225 -8.26 -8.28 5.26
C THR A 225 -7.83 -9.72 5.53
N THR A 226 -6.53 -10.04 5.44
CA THR A 226 -6.01 -11.37 5.77
C THR A 226 -6.29 -11.74 7.23
N ILE A 227 -6.06 -10.84 8.19
CA ILE A 227 -6.41 -11.12 9.59
C ILE A 227 -7.92 -11.26 9.75
N SER A 228 -8.74 -10.46 9.06
CA SER A 228 -10.21 -10.58 9.08
C SER A 228 -10.65 -11.98 8.68
N ASN A 229 -10.10 -12.52 7.59
CA ASN A 229 -10.44 -13.86 7.10
C ASN A 229 -9.93 -14.95 8.05
N ILE A 230 -8.70 -14.81 8.57
CA ILE A 230 -8.09 -15.79 9.48
C ILE A 230 -8.86 -15.85 10.82
N GLN A 231 -9.14 -14.71 11.44
CA GLN A 231 -9.87 -14.69 12.72
C GLN A 231 -11.29 -15.24 12.56
N GLU A 232 -11.93 -14.97 11.42
CA GLU A 232 -13.27 -15.48 11.13
C GLU A 232 -13.27 -17.01 11.05
N HIS A 233 -12.32 -17.58 10.33
CA HIS A 233 -12.14 -19.03 10.25
C HIS A 233 -11.86 -19.65 11.63
N VAL A 234 -10.91 -19.10 12.40
CA VAL A 234 -10.53 -19.64 13.71
C VAL A 234 -11.68 -19.53 14.72
N PHE A 235 -12.31 -18.36 14.85
CA PHE A 235 -13.37 -18.17 15.84
C PHE A 235 -14.63 -18.96 15.49
N THR A 236 -14.99 -19.06 14.21
CA THR A 236 -16.14 -19.88 13.79
C THR A 236 -15.91 -21.36 14.11
N LYS A 237 -14.70 -21.88 13.85
CA LYS A 237 -14.31 -23.25 14.23
C LYS A 237 -14.42 -23.53 15.74
N HIS A 238 -14.26 -22.49 16.57
CA HIS A 238 -14.38 -22.56 18.03
C HIS A 238 -15.74 -22.07 18.56
N ASN A 239 -16.75 -21.86 17.70
CA ASN A 239 -18.09 -21.33 18.05
C ASN A 239 -18.07 -19.94 18.74
N LEU A 240 -17.06 -19.13 18.46
CA LEU A 240 -16.92 -17.75 18.93
C LEU A 240 -17.39 -16.77 17.84
N GLN A 241 -17.94 -15.63 18.26
CA GLN A 241 -18.40 -14.60 17.31
C GLN A 241 -17.22 -13.91 16.63
N PRO A 242 -17.14 -13.90 15.29
CA PRO A 242 -16.05 -13.27 14.57
C PRO A 242 -16.27 -11.75 14.38
N GLY A 243 -15.15 -11.04 14.28
CA GLY A 243 -15.09 -9.65 13.85
C GLY A 243 -15.25 -9.50 12.33
N SER A 244 -15.21 -8.26 11.84
CA SER A 244 -15.18 -7.97 10.41
C SER A 244 -14.48 -6.64 10.14
N PHE A 245 -13.34 -6.71 9.45
CA PHE A 245 -12.46 -5.55 9.25
C PHE A 245 -12.50 -5.01 7.82
N THR A 246 -13.28 -5.63 6.93
CA THR A 246 -13.36 -5.28 5.51
C THR A 246 -13.69 -3.79 5.29
N TYR A 247 -14.62 -3.26 6.08
CA TYR A 247 -14.97 -1.83 6.01
C TYR A 247 -13.79 -0.93 6.40
N PHE A 248 -13.02 -1.30 7.44
CA PHE A 248 -11.84 -0.55 7.85
C PHE A 248 -10.74 -0.60 6.78
N ALA A 249 -10.44 -1.80 6.27
CA ALA A 249 -9.43 -2.02 5.24
C ALA A 249 -9.74 -1.22 3.97
N SER A 250 -10.99 -1.30 3.48
CA SER A 250 -11.43 -0.58 2.28
C SER A 250 -11.38 0.95 2.46
N ASN A 251 -11.78 1.49 3.62
CA ASN A 251 -11.65 2.92 3.87
C ASN A 251 -10.20 3.38 3.93
N LEU A 252 -9.31 2.56 4.49
CA LEU A 252 -7.89 2.87 4.55
C LEU A 252 -7.26 2.90 3.15
N GLU A 253 -7.57 1.91 2.33
CA GLU A 253 -7.12 1.77 0.93
C GLU A 253 -7.58 2.95 0.06
N ASN A 254 -8.85 3.33 0.19
CA ASN A 254 -9.44 4.43 -0.58
C ASN A 254 -9.15 5.82 0.01
N GLY A 255 -8.24 5.92 0.98
CA GLY A 255 -7.88 7.18 1.63
C GLY A 255 -9.05 7.92 2.30
N PHE A 256 -10.06 7.16 2.77
CA PHE A 256 -11.32 7.63 3.36
C PHE A 256 -12.19 8.49 2.41
N LEU A 257 -12.00 8.34 1.10
CA LEU A 257 -12.93 8.85 0.10
C LEU A 257 -14.23 8.04 0.11
N HIS A 258 -15.33 8.67 -0.27
CA HIS A 258 -16.60 7.96 -0.49
C HIS A 258 -16.46 7.01 -1.69
N SER A 259 -17.15 5.87 -1.69
CA SER A 259 -16.99 4.79 -2.69
C SER A 259 -17.02 5.28 -4.14
N ASN A 260 -17.97 6.15 -4.47
CA ASN A 260 -18.16 6.65 -5.84
C ASN A 260 -17.14 7.74 -6.22
N SER A 261 -16.47 8.31 -5.23
CA SER A 261 -15.35 9.24 -5.44
C SER A 261 -14.00 8.52 -5.51
N ALA A 262 -13.88 7.35 -4.87
CA ALA A 262 -12.65 6.56 -4.88
C ALA A 262 -12.34 5.98 -6.26
N THR A 263 -13.37 5.63 -7.05
CA THR A 263 -13.22 5.17 -8.44
C THR A 263 -12.56 6.22 -9.34
N LEU A 264 -12.65 7.51 -9.01
CA LEU A 264 -11.93 8.57 -9.74
C LEU A 264 -10.41 8.44 -9.61
N LEU A 265 -9.91 7.77 -8.56
CA LEU A 265 -8.48 7.46 -8.42
C LEU A 265 -7.99 6.54 -9.54
N GLU A 266 -8.85 5.64 -10.05
CA GLU A 266 -8.54 4.73 -11.15
C GLU A 266 -8.37 5.46 -12.49
N TYR A 267 -8.99 6.65 -12.62
CA TYR A 267 -8.83 7.56 -13.75
C TYR A 267 -7.69 8.57 -13.55
N ASP A 268 -6.74 8.26 -12.67
CA ASP A 268 -5.56 9.10 -12.43
C ASP A 268 -5.87 10.49 -11.83
N ILE A 269 -7.09 10.70 -11.32
CA ILE A 269 -7.48 11.96 -10.69
C ILE A 269 -6.95 11.98 -9.25
N PRO A 270 -6.16 12.99 -8.85
CA PRO A 270 -5.57 13.03 -7.53
C PRO A 270 -6.63 13.07 -6.40
N ALA A 271 -6.38 12.33 -5.31
CA ALA A 271 -7.22 12.37 -4.11
C ALA A 271 -7.44 13.80 -3.55
N SER A 272 -6.47 14.71 -3.73
CA SER A 272 -6.60 16.11 -3.33
C SER A 272 -7.66 16.84 -4.17
N ALA A 273 -7.74 16.56 -5.47
CA ALA A 273 -8.75 17.12 -6.37
C ALA A 273 -10.14 16.60 -6.00
N ILE A 274 -10.24 15.28 -5.81
CA ILE A 274 -11.49 14.60 -5.44
C ILE A 274 -12.03 15.17 -4.12
N ASN A 275 -11.17 15.38 -3.13
CA ASN A 275 -11.56 15.96 -1.84
C ASN A 275 -12.09 17.40 -1.96
N LYS A 276 -11.49 18.22 -2.82
CA LYS A 276 -11.95 19.60 -3.07
C LYS A 276 -13.31 19.61 -3.78
N LEU A 277 -13.51 18.66 -4.70
CA LEU A 277 -14.73 18.49 -5.48
C LEU A 277 -15.84 17.74 -4.75
N ARG A 278 -15.59 17.21 -3.54
CA ARG A 278 -16.54 16.39 -2.76
C ARG A 278 -17.90 17.05 -2.52
N ARG A 279 -17.97 18.38 -2.52
CA ARG A 279 -19.24 19.14 -2.36
C ARG A 279 -20.06 19.24 -3.64
N VAL A 280 -19.43 19.00 -4.79
CA VAL A 280 -19.98 19.22 -6.13
C VAL A 280 -20.25 17.89 -6.82
N ILE A 281 -19.43 16.86 -6.53
CA ILE A 281 -19.59 15.53 -7.09
C ILE A 281 -20.85 14.87 -6.52
N PRO A 282 -21.86 14.55 -7.36
CA PRO A 282 -23.03 13.79 -6.93
C PRO A 282 -22.62 12.36 -6.55
N ILE A 283 -23.10 11.91 -5.39
CA ILE A 283 -22.68 10.62 -4.79
C ILE A 283 -23.30 9.44 -5.53
N ASP A 284 -24.34 9.64 -6.34
CA ASP A 284 -25.13 8.61 -7.01
C ASP A 284 -24.74 8.36 -8.48
N GLN A 285 -23.78 9.12 -9.03
CA GLN A 285 -23.38 9.01 -10.43
C GLN A 285 -22.12 8.16 -10.64
N SER A 286 -21.97 7.60 -11.85
CA SER A 286 -20.75 6.88 -12.25
C SER A 286 -19.56 7.84 -12.40
N ALA A 287 -18.35 7.33 -12.18
CA ALA A 287 -17.10 8.07 -12.35
C ALA A 287 -17.03 8.76 -13.72
N GLU A 288 -17.44 8.05 -14.78
CA GLU A 288 -17.41 8.57 -16.15
C GLU A 288 -18.35 9.76 -16.36
N THR A 289 -19.53 9.70 -15.74
CA THR A 289 -20.51 10.81 -15.80
C THR A 289 -19.96 12.02 -15.06
N ILE A 290 -19.39 11.80 -13.88
CA ILE A 290 -18.75 12.85 -13.07
C ILE A 290 -17.61 13.51 -13.86
N ILE A 291 -16.73 12.72 -14.49
CA ILE A 291 -15.61 13.23 -15.29
C ILE A 291 -16.11 14.05 -16.47
N LYS A 292 -17.14 13.59 -17.20
CA LYS A 292 -17.75 14.34 -18.30
C LYS A 292 -18.30 15.68 -17.84
N SER A 293 -19.08 15.70 -16.75
CA SER A 293 -19.62 16.94 -16.19
C SER A 293 -18.54 17.89 -15.71
N LEU A 294 -17.45 17.39 -15.11
CA LEU A 294 -16.30 18.23 -14.74
C LEU A 294 -15.56 18.76 -15.98
N ASN A 295 -15.55 18.00 -17.08
CA ASN A 295 -14.95 18.41 -18.34
C ASN A 295 -15.78 19.45 -19.10
N GLU A 296 -17.08 19.58 -18.81
CA GLU A 296 -17.95 20.63 -19.36
C GLU A 296 -17.71 22.01 -18.70
N LEU A 297 -17.20 22.02 -17.46
CA LEU A 297 -16.86 23.25 -16.75
C LEU A 297 -15.62 23.91 -17.37
N THR A 298 -15.53 25.23 -17.28
CA THR A 298 -14.35 26.02 -17.66
C THR A 298 -13.24 25.92 -16.60
N ASP A 299 -12.00 26.24 -16.98
CA ASP A 299 -10.88 26.27 -16.03
C ASP A 299 -11.09 27.31 -14.92
N GLU A 300 -11.77 28.42 -15.21
CA GLU A 300 -12.13 29.43 -14.20
C GLU A 300 -13.11 28.88 -13.17
N GLU A 301 -14.13 28.15 -13.61
CA GLU A 301 -15.07 27.47 -12.72
C GLU A 301 -14.37 26.41 -11.86
N LEU A 302 -13.48 25.61 -12.45
CA LEU A 302 -12.70 24.62 -11.70
C LEU A 302 -11.76 25.25 -10.67
N ASN A 303 -11.18 26.41 -10.99
CA ASN A 303 -10.36 27.18 -10.04
C ASN A 303 -11.17 27.67 -8.83
N THR A 304 -12.48 27.92 -8.96
CA THR A 304 -13.33 28.31 -7.81
C THR A 304 -13.40 27.21 -6.74
N PHE A 305 -13.19 25.94 -7.12
CA PHE A 305 -13.07 24.81 -6.20
C PHE A 305 -11.68 24.68 -5.57
N SER A 306 -10.81 25.68 -5.72
CA SER A 306 -9.42 25.66 -5.23
C SER A 306 -8.56 24.55 -5.87
N LEU A 307 -8.93 24.10 -7.06
CA LEU A 307 -8.10 23.16 -7.83
C LEU A 307 -6.86 23.88 -8.34
N ILE A 308 -5.71 23.19 -8.30
CA ILE A 308 -4.48 23.70 -8.92
C ILE A 308 -4.40 23.25 -10.38
N GLN A 309 -3.60 23.94 -11.20
CA GLN A 309 -3.47 23.61 -12.62
C GLN A 309 -3.12 22.14 -12.88
N TYR A 310 -2.31 21.52 -12.03
CA TYR A 310 -2.00 20.09 -12.14
C TYR A 310 -3.24 19.20 -12.00
N GLU A 311 -4.12 19.50 -11.05
CA GLU A 311 -5.35 18.75 -10.80
C GLU A 311 -6.34 18.96 -11.96
N ILE A 312 -6.46 20.19 -12.46
CA ILE A 312 -7.28 20.51 -13.63
C ILE A 312 -6.78 19.72 -14.83
N ASN A 313 -5.49 19.74 -15.12
CA ASN A 313 -4.91 18.99 -16.24
C ASN A 313 -5.18 17.49 -16.14
N LYS A 314 -5.16 16.92 -14.92
CA LYS A 314 -5.49 15.51 -14.69
C LYS A 314 -6.95 15.20 -14.99
N ILE A 315 -7.88 16.07 -14.60
CA ILE A 315 -9.30 15.96 -14.95
C ILE A 315 -9.50 16.06 -16.46
N ARG A 316 -8.83 17.01 -17.13
CA ARG A 316 -8.90 17.17 -18.60
C ARG A 316 -8.34 15.97 -19.38
N SER A 317 -7.35 15.28 -18.80
CA SER A 317 -6.77 14.07 -19.40
C SER A 317 -7.54 12.79 -19.06
N ALA A 318 -8.48 12.86 -18.13
CA ALA A 318 -9.32 11.74 -17.78
C ALA A 318 -10.47 11.64 -18.79
N LEU A 319 -10.55 10.49 -19.45
CA LEU A 319 -11.44 10.12 -20.58
C LEU A 319 -11.13 10.80 -21.92
#